data_AF-A0AAV5TUY9-F1
#
_entry.id   AF-A0AAV5TUY9-F1
#
_cell.length_a   1.000
_cell.length_b   1.000
_cell.length_c   1.000
_cell.angle_alpha   90.00
_cell.angle_beta   90.00
_cell.angle_gamma   90.00
#
_symmetry.space_group_name_H-M   'P 1'
#
loop_
_entity.id
_entity.type
_entity.pdbx_description
1 polymer ?
#
loop_
_entity_poly.entity_id
_entity_poly.type
_entity_poly.pdbx_seq_one_letter_code
_entity_poly.pdbx_strand_id
1 'polypeptide(L)'
;IYSMHFLLATVSLLAVVSGVASQCTGRDSSNCATFTRNGFCTNARNTLDVRKRFCGVACGFCNKPTNLLKPNTFSRCGLCNRQGTEIGPRGGPNNNGRCVDANNNCRVWAVTRNFCVRPDVSNAFKLEVCCRTCRPIIRALTTSTRVTAAPTEAPTAAATTEIATDAPT
;
A
#
# COMPACT_ATOMS: atom_id res chain seq x y z
N ILE A 1 3.47 25.05 -45.48
CA ILE A 1 2.06 24.92 -45.07
C ILE A 1 1.76 23.57 -44.35
N TYR A 2 2.64 22.55 -44.38
CA TYR A 2 2.39 21.25 -43.73
C TYR A 2 2.89 21.08 -42.28
N SER A 3 3.41 22.12 -41.62
CA SER A 3 4.13 21.96 -40.33
C SER A 3 3.30 22.12 -39.05
N MET A 4 2.06 22.65 -39.12
CA MET A 4 1.25 22.90 -37.91
C MET A 4 0.14 21.86 -37.67
N HIS A 5 -0.20 21.03 -38.65
CA HIS A 5 -1.23 19.98 -38.47
C HIS A 5 -0.68 18.73 -37.79
N PHE A 6 0.62 18.45 -37.93
CA PHE A 6 1.26 17.30 -37.27
C PHE A 6 1.42 17.48 -35.76
N LEU A 7 1.57 18.74 -35.31
CA LEU A 7 1.73 19.07 -33.88
C LEU A 7 0.40 19.02 -33.11
N LEU A 8 -0.74 19.23 -33.76
CA LEU A 8 -2.05 19.15 -33.09
C LEU A 8 -2.51 17.68 -32.90
N ALA A 9 -2.08 16.78 -33.80
CA ALA A 9 -2.42 15.36 -33.71
C ALA A 9 -1.68 14.63 -32.56
N THR A 10 -0.44 15.01 -32.26
CA THR A 10 0.38 14.34 -31.23
C THR A 10 -0.02 14.72 -29.81
N VAL A 11 -0.46 15.97 -29.57
CA VAL A 11 -0.91 16.43 -28.25
C VAL A 11 -2.22 15.74 -27.82
N SER A 12 -3.08 15.38 -28.79
CA SER A 12 -4.35 14.70 -28.51
C SER A 12 -4.17 13.24 -28.09
N LEU A 13 -3.10 12.56 -28.53
CA LEU A 13 -2.88 11.13 -28.26
C LEU A 13 -2.25 10.89 -26.87
N LEU A 14 -1.51 11.84 -26.31
CA LEU A 14 -0.95 11.73 -24.96
C LEU A 14 -1.99 11.95 -23.83
N ALA A 15 -3.13 12.57 -24.11
CA ALA A 15 -4.16 12.85 -23.11
C ALA A 15 -5.06 11.64 -22.79
N VAL A 16 -5.03 10.56 -23.59
CA VAL A 16 -5.93 9.40 -23.44
C VAL A 16 -5.35 8.30 -22.53
N VAL A 17 -4.05 8.34 -22.22
CA VAL A 17 -3.37 7.23 -21.50
C VAL A 17 -3.48 7.34 -19.97
N SER A 18 -3.95 8.45 -19.42
CA SER A 18 -3.98 8.70 -17.96
C SER A 18 -5.27 8.29 -17.24
N GLY A 19 -6.25 7.70 -17.93
CA GLY A 19 -7.60 7.46 -17.38
C GLY A 19 -7.93 6.10 -16.75
N VAL A 20 -7.05 5.09 -16.79
CA VAL A 20 -7.44 3.69 -16.43
C VAL A 20 -7.37 3.34 -14.93
N ALA A 21 -6.93 4.27 -14.08
CA ALA A 21 -6.79 4.05 -12.64
C ALA A 21 -8.00 4.51 -11.80
N SER A 22 -8.94 5.29 -12.36
CA SER A 22 -10.03 5.91 -11.59
C SER A 22 -11.28 5.03 -11.41
N GLN A 23 -11.37 3.87 -12.07
CA GLN A 23 -12.58 3.02 -11.99
C GLN A 23 -12.60 2.06 -10.80
N CYS A 24 -11.54 2.07 -10.00
CA CYS A 24 -11.47 1.29 -8.78
C CYS A 24 -12.12 2.07 -7.63
N THR A 25 -13.45 2.00 -7.53
CA THR A 25 -14.21 2.59 -6.40
C THR A 25 -13.90 1.90 -5.06
N GLY A 26 -13.09 0.84 -5.07
CA GLY A 26 -12.72 0.05 -3.89
C GLY A 26 -13.87 -0.82 -3.36
N ARG A 27 -15.03 -0.82 -4.01
CA ARG A 27 -16.23 -1.54 -3.58
C ARG A 27 -16.76 -2.43 -4.70
N ASP A 28 -16.67 -3.75 -4.51
CA ASP A 28 -17.28 -4.71 -5.42
C ASP A 28 -18.82 -4.69 -5.31
N SER A 29 -19.51 -5.10 -6.37
CA SER A 29 -20.96 -5.31 -6.35
C SER A 29 -21.35 -6.43 -5.38
N SER A 30 -22.57 -6.38 -4.84
CA SER A 30 -23.10 -7.43 -3.94
C SER A 30 -23.12 -8.81 -4.59
N ASN A 31 -23.30 -8.87 -5.91
CA ASN A 31 -23.35 -10.12 -6.69
C ASN A 31 -21.97 -10.64 -7.09
N CYS A 32 -20.89 -9.96 -6.71
CA CYS A 32 -19.57 -10.29 -7.19
C CYS A 32 -19.13 -11.72 -6.80
N ALA A 33 -19.52 -12.22 -5.63
CA ALA A 33 -19.23 -13.59 -5.20
C ALA A 33 -19.88 -14.66 -6.12
N THR A 34 -21.00 -14.35 -6.76
CA THR A 34 -21.65 -15.23 -7.73
C THR A 34 -21.00 -15.09 -9.10
N PHE A 35 -20.68 -13.87 -9.52
CA PHE A 35 -19.99 -13.62 -10.78
C PHE A 35 -18.60 -14.23 -10.85
N THR A 36 -17.81 -14.14 -9.78
CA THR A 36 -16.47 -14.75 -9.73
C THR A 36 -16.54 -16.28 -9.83
N ARG A 37 -17.54 -16.91 -9.18
CA ARG A 37 -17.81 -18.36 -9.31
C ARG A 37 -18.19 -18.76 -10.75
N ASN A 38 -18.87 -17.89 -11.48
CA ASN A 38 -19.26 -18.11 -12.87
C ASN A 38 -18.19 -17.68 -13.90
N GLY A 39 -16.94 -17.42 -13.48
CA GLY A 39 -15.85 -17.08 -14.38
C GLY A 39 -15.85 -15.64 -14.90
N PHE A 40 -16.57 -14.72 -14.26
CA PHE A 40 -16.65 -13.33 -14.70
C PHE A 40 -15.29 -12.64 -14.84
N CYS A 41 -14.33 -12.96 -13.97
CA CYS A 41 -12.99 -12.36 -14.01
C CYS A 41 -12.19 -12.72 -15.27
N THR A 42 -12.41 -13.91 -15.83
CA THR A 42 -11.66 -14.44 -16.98
C THR A 42 -12.46 -14.36 -18.29
N ASN A 43 -13.76 -14.09 -18.22
CA ASN A 43 -14.62 -14.02 -19.40
C ASN A 43 -14.32 -12.79 -20.26
N ALA A 44 -13.70 -13.03 -21.42
CA ALA A 44 -13.33 -11.99 -22.38
C ALA A 44 -14.53 -11.29 -23.05
N ARG A 45 -15.76 -11.84 -22.94
CA ARG A 45 -16.98 -11.15 -23.39
C ARG A 45 -17.26 -9.89 -22.56
N ASN A 46 -16.72 -9.81 -21.34
CA ASN A 46 -16.77 -8.61 -20.52
C ASN A 46 -15.48 -7.80 -20.71
N THR A 47 -15.63 -6.53 -21.07
CA THR A 47 -14.50 -5.61 -21.16
C THR A 47 -13.81 -5.51 -19.80
N LEU A 48 -12.52 -5.15 -19.80
CA LEU A 48 -11.76 -4.95 -18.56
C LEU A 48 -12.42 -3.89 -17.66
N ASP A 49 -13.04 -2.88 -18.24
CA ASP A 49 -13.73 -1.82 -17.50
C ASP A 49 -14.99 -2.34 -16.78
N VAL A 50 -15.80 -3.17 -17.46
CA VAL A 50 -16.95 -3.83 -16.82
C VAL A 50 -16.49 -4.74 -15.68
N ARG A 51 -15.40 -5.49 -15.89
CA ARG A 51 -14.84 -6.36 -14.84
C ARG A 51 -14.31 -5.59 -13.64
N LYS A 52 -13.60 -4.48 -13.87
CA LYS A 52 -13.11 -3.57 -12.84
C LYS A 52 -14.24 -2.91 -12.06
N ARG A 53 -15.29 -2.47 -12.75
CA ARG A 53 -16.43 -1.76 -12.14
C ARG A 53 -17.27 -2.65 -11.22
N PHE A 54 -17.49 -3.92 -11.59
CA PHE A 54 -18.38 -4.82 -10.84
C PHE A 54 -17.66 -5.69 -9.80
N CYS A 55 -16.41 -6.07 -10.10
CA CYS A 55 -15.65 -7.05 -9.32
C CYS A 55 -14.15 -6.73 -9.28
N GLY A 56 -13.77 -5.45 -9.37
CA GLY A 56 -12.37 -5.06 -9.50
C GLY A 56 -11.48 -5.57 -8.37
N VAL A 57 -11.96 -5.57 -7.12
CA VAL A 57 -11.18 -6.04 -5.97
C VAL A 57 -11.17 -7.56 -5.92
N ALA A 58 -12.34 -8.22 -6.05
CA ALA A 58 -12.43 -9.68 -6.04
C ALA A 58 -11.68 -10.36 -7.19
N CYS A 59 -11.63 -9.74 -8.37
CA CYS A 59 -10.87 -10.22 -9.52
C CYS A 59 -9.39 -9.77 -9.51
N GLY A 60 -8.96 -8.99 -8.52
CA GLY A 60 -7.58 -8.52 -8.39
C GLY A 60 -7.15 -7.43 -9.40
N PHE A 61 -8.10 -6.81 -10.10
CA PHE A 61 -7.83 -5.70 -11.02
C PHE A 61 -7.67 -4.35 -10.33
N CYS A 62 -8.16 -4.24 -9.10
CA CYS A 62 -8.12 -3.03 -8.30
C CYS A 62 -7.45 -3.29 -6.94
N ASN A 63 -6.45 -2.48 -6.62
CA ASN A 63 -5.92 -2.40 -5.26
C ASN A 63 -7.02 -1.86 -4.34
N LYS A 64 -7.26 -2.52 -3.20
CA LYS A 64 -8.13 -1.94 -2.17
C LYS A 64 -7.52 -0.60 -1.75
N PRO A 65 -8.26 0.52 -1.72
CA PRO A 65 -7.76 1.72 -1.08
C PRO A 65 -7.41 1.35 0.35
N THR A 66 -6.16 1.60 0.71
CA THR A 66 -5.51 1.18 1.97
C THR A 66 -6.18 1.70 3.24
N ASN A 67 -7.22 2.53 3.11
CA ASN A 67 -7.99 3.11 4.20
C ASN A 67 -9.43 2.57 4.38
N LEU A 68 -9.90 1.64 3.53
CA LEU A 68 -11.20 0.95 3.72
C LEU A 68 -11.06 -0.59 3.79
N LEU A 69 -9.88 -1.09 4.16
CA LEU A 69 -9.68 -2.52 4.35
C LEU A 69 -10.44 -3.03 5.57
N LYS A 70 -11.44 -3.88 5.31
CA LYS A 70 -11.52 -5.15 6.04
C LYS A 70 -10.10 -5.78 6.06
N PRO A 71 -9.51 -6.07 7.23
CA PRO A 71 -8.07 -6.32 7.44
C PRO A 71 -7.50 -7.64 6.85
N ASN A 72 -8.05 -8.17 5.76
CA ASN A 72 -7.90 -9.60 5.44
C ASN A 72 -6.98 -9.91 4.26
N THR A 73 -6.15 -9.00 3.74
CA THR A 73 -5.42 -9.32 2.49
C THR A 73 -4.06 -8.67 2.29
N PHE A 74 -3.34 -8.29 3.35
CA PHE A 74 -1.90 -8.06 3.20
C PHE A 74 -1.15 -8.25 4.52
N SER A 75 -0.77 -9.50 4.78
CA SER A 75 0.30 -9.99 5.66
C SER A 75 -0.13 -11.36 6.15
N ARG A 76 0.72 -12.38 6.00
CA ARG A 76 0.54 -13.70 6.65
C ARG A 76 0.66 -13.65 8.19
N CYS A 77 0.75 -12.44 8.75
CA CYS A 77 0.63 -12.10 10.18
C CYS A 77 -0.62 -11.21 10.46
N GLY A 78 -1.48 -11.03 9.44
CA GLY A 78 -2.55 -10.02 9.35
C GLY A 78 -3.83 -10.34 10.10
N LEU A 79 -3.92 -11.53 10.70
CA LEU A 79 -4.98 -11.82 11.66
C LEU A 79 -4.58 -11.43 13.07
N CYS A 80 -3.37 -10.96 13.36
CA CYS A 80 -2.98 -10.65 14.73
C CYS A 80 -3.24 -9.18 15.09
N ASN A 81 -4.00 -8.90 16.15
CA ASN A 81 -4.18 -7.55 16.69
C ASN A 81 -2.93 -7.06 17.44
N ARG A 82 -2.93 -5.81 17.91
CA ARG A 82 -1.82 -5.20 18.66
C ARG A 82 -1.43 -6.00 19.92
N GLN A 83 -2.35 -6.80 20.46
CA GLN A 83 -2.21 -7.59 21.68
C GLN A 83 -1.83 -9.06 21.42
N GLY A 84 -1.66 -9.48 20.16
CA GLY A 84 -1.28 -10.86 19.82
C GLY A 84 -2.43 -11.86 19.77
N THR A 85 -3.68 -11.40 19.67
CA THR A 85 -4.86 -12.26 19.46
C THR A 85 -5.34 -12.16 18.02
N GLU A 86 -5.93 -13.25 17.51
CA GLU A 86 -6.47 -13.28 16.16
C GLU A 86 -7.73 -12.39 16.02
N ILE A 87 -7.87 -11.65 14.92
CA ILE A 87 -8.97 -10.72 14.61
C ILE A 87 -9.95 -11.30 13.58
N GLY A 88 -9.99 -12.61 13.35
CA GLY A 88 -10.87 -13.16 12.34
C GLY A 88 -11.31 -14.63 12.50
N PRO A 89 -12.51 -14.99 11.98
CA PRO A 89 -13.14 -16.30 12.12
C PRO A 89 -12.58 -17.38 11.17
N ARG A 90 -11.35 -17.22 10.66
CA ARG A 90 -10.67 -18.19 9.78
C ARG A 90 -9.32 -18.65 10.33
N GLY A 91 -9.12 -18.60 11.65
CA GLY A 91 -8.10 -19.42 12.28
C GLY A 91 -8.34 -20.86 11.86
N GLY A 92 -7.39 -21.47 11.15
CA GLY A 92 -7.46 -22.88 10.80
C GLY A 92 -7.67 -23.72 12.07
N PRO A 93 -8.19 -24.96 11.96
CA PRO A 93 -8.79 -25.73 13.05
C PRO A 93 -7.89 -26.05 14.27
N ASN A 94 -6.64 -25.58 14.30
CA ASN A 94 -5.60 -26.10 15.19
C ASN A 94 -4.95 -25.06 16.10
N ASN A 95 -5.35 -23.79 16.11
CA ASN A 95 -4.73 -22.78 16.98
C ASN A 95 -5.78 -21.87 17.62
N ASN A 96 -5.79 -21.81 18.96
CA ASN A 96 -6.71 -21.08 19.84
C ASN A 96 -6.72 -19.54 19.66
N GLY A 97 -6.84 -19.01 18.45
CA GLY A 97 -6.87 -17.57 18.20
C GLY A 97 -5.56 -16.85 18.59
N ARG A 98 -4.43 -17.56 18.66
CA ARG A 98 -3.13 -16.99 19.01
C ARG A 98 -2.25 -16.89 17.79
N CYS A 99 -1.58 -15.75 17.68
CA CYS A 99 -0.50 -15.55 16.72
C CYS A 99 0.59 -16.60 16.96
N VAL A 100 0.75 -17.50 16.00
CA VAL A 100 1.84 -18.48 15.99
C VAL A 100 2.88 -18.09 14.96
N ASP A 101 4.13 -18.43 15.25
CA ASP A 101 5.19 -18.35 14.24
C ASP A 101 4.97 -19.46 13.22
N ALA A 102 5.23 -19.20 11.93
CA ALA A 102 5.15 -20.22 10.90
C ALA A 102 6.36 -21.18 10.96
N ASN A 103 7.46 -20.76 11.59
CA ASN A 103 8.66 -21.56 11.77
C ASN A 103 9.01 -21.75 13.26
N ASN A 104 9.27 -23.00 13.66
CA ASN A 104 9.61 -23.32 15.06
C ASN A 104 10.96 -22.73 15.50
N ASN A 105 11.84 -22.37 14.56
CA ASN A 105 13.15 -21.77 14.84
C ASN A 105 13.08 -20.26 15.10
N CYS A 106 11.91 -19.63 15.02
CA CYS A 106 11.79 -18.17 15.13
C CYS A 106 12.40 -17.60 16.42
N ARG A 107 12.22 -18.29 17.55
CA ARG A 107 12.85 -17.90 18.82
C ARG A 107 14.39 -17.92 18.75
N VAL A 108 14.96 -18.94 18.12
CA VAL A 108 16.41 -19.07 17.94
C VAL A 108 16.91 -18.00 16.97
N TRP A 109 16.27 -17.86 15.80
CA TRP A 109 16.68 -16.90 14.77
C TRP A 109 16.57 -15.45 15.20
N ALA A 110 15.59 -15.11 16.04
CA ALA A 110 15.46 -13.76 16.58
C ALA A 110 16.66 -13.39 17.47
N VAL A 111 17.19 -14.34 18.24
CA VAL A 111 18.31 -14.12 19.18
C VAL A 111 19.67 -14.30 18.50
N THR A 112 19.88 -15.42 17.79
CA THR A 112 21.21 -15.81 17.30
C THR A 112 21.54 -15.22 15.94
N ARG A 113 20.53 -14.96 15.11
CA ARG A 113 20.72 -14.43 13.74
C ARG A 113 20.19 -13.02 13.59
N ASN A 114 19.70 -12.41 14.66
CA ASN A 114 19.11 -11.08 14.63
C ASN A 114 18.03 -10.96 13.54
N PHE A 115 17.33 -12.06 13.23
CA PHE A 115 16.50 -12.17 12.02
C PHE A 115 15.45 -11.06 11.94
N CYS A 116 14.86 -10.68 13.08
CA CYS A 116 13.84 -9.64 13.14
C CYS A 116 14.38 -8.23 12.86
N VAL A 117 15.69 -7.99 13.07
CA VAL A 117 16.32 -6.66 12.89
C VAL A 117 17.17 -6.57 11.61
N ARG A 118 17.41 -7.70 10.94
CA ARG A 118 18.18 -7.77 9.69
C ARG A 118 17.64 -6.81 8.61
N PRO A 119 18.42 -5.85 8.11
CA PRO A 119 17.94 -4.88 7.11
C PRO A 119 17.79 -5.49 5.71
N ASP A 120 18.53 -6.56 5.42
CA ASP A 120 18.49 -7.28 4.14
C ASP A 120 17.21 -8.13 3.96
N VAL A 121 16.44 -8.33 5.04
CA VAL A 121 15.18 -9.06 5.01
C VAL A 121 14.02 -8.08 5.18
N SER A 122 13.06 -8.12 4.26
CA SER A 122 11.89 -7.24 4.35
C SER A 122 11.06 -7.54 5.60
N ASN A 123 10.46 -6.50 6.19
CA ASN A 123 9.58 -6.66 7.34
C ASN A 123 8.36 -7.55 7.03
N ALA A 124 7.90 -7.57 5.77
CA ALA A 124 6.83 -8.46 5.33
C ALA A 124 7.24 -9.93 5.44
N PHE A 125 8.42 -10.30 4.95
CA PHE A 125 8.91 -11.69 5.02
C PHE A 125 9.18 -12.12 6.46
N LYS A 126 9.77 -11.24 7.28
CA LYS A 126 9.98 -11.53 8.71
C LYS A 126 8.67 -11.87 9.43
N LEU A 127 7.61 -11.13 9.14
CA LEU A 127 6.29 -11.34 9.73
C LEU A 127 5.56 -12.56 9.15
N GLU A 128 5.84 -12.94 7.90
CA GLU A 128 5.33 -14.16 7.30
C GLU A 128 5.93 -15.41 7.96
N VAL A 129 7.24 -15.40 8.25
CA VAL A 129 7.94 -16.56 8.82
C VAL A 129 7.84 -16.59 10.35
N CYS A 130 8.01 -15.44 11.01
CA CYS A 130 8.13 -15.29 12.46
C CYS A 130 7.19 -14.21 13.01
N CYS A 131 5.90 -14.36 12.76
CA CYS A 131 4.87 -13.40 13.13
C CYS A 131 4.87 -13.04 14.63
N ARG A 132 4.78 -14.03 15.52
CA ARG A 132 4.69 -13.82 16.97
C ARG A 132 6.00 -13.24 17.49
N THR A 133 7.13 -13.77 17.03
CA THR A 133 8.44 -13.42 17.56
C THR A 133 8.92 -12.05 17.05
N CYS A 134 8.80 -11.74 15.76
CA CYS A 134 9.37 -10.51 15.19
C CYS A 134 8.49 -9.27 15.34
N ARG A 135 7.19 -9.42 15.53
CA ARG A 135 6.25 -8.30 15.61
C ARG A 135 6.56 -7.25 16.71
N PRO A 136 6.83 -7.61 17.99
CA PRO A 136 7.14 -6.61 19.01
C PRO A 136 8.46 -5.88 18.70
N ILE A 137 9.45 -6.60 18.14
CA ILE A 137 10.77 -6.05 17.81
C ILE A 137 10.66 -5.03 16.67
N ILE A 138 10.02 -5.39 15.55
CA ILE A 138 9.84 -4.51 14.39
C ILE A 138 9.07 -3.23 14.76
N ARG A 139 8.10 -3.32 15.68
CA ARG A 139 7.35 -2.15 16.18
C ARG A 139 8.19 -1.22 17.04
N ALA A 140 9.05 -1.76 17.89
CA ALA A 140 9.96 -0.96 18.70
C ALA A 140 10.91 -0.16 17.79
N LEU A 141 11.44 -0.81 16.74
CA LEU A 141 12.31 -0.18 15.75
C LEU A 141 11.63 0.97 15.00
N THR A 142 10.40 0.77 14.51
CA THR A 142 9.68 1.83 13.77
C THR A 142 9.25 3.00 14.65
N THR A 143 9.06 2.77 15.95
CA THR A 143 8.75 3.85 16.90
C THR A 143 10.00 4.67 17.22
N SER A 144 11.17 4.03 17.28
CA SER A 144 12.44 4.71 17.56
C SER A 144 12.89 5.66 16.44
N THR A 145 12.52 5.40 15.18
CA THR A 145 12.92 6.26 14.05
C THR A 145 12.15 7.59 13.99
N ARG A 146 11.02 7.72 14.70
CA ARG A 146 10.17 8.93 14.63
C ARG A 146 10.59 10.07 15.56
N VAL A 147 11.58 9.87 16.43
CA VAL A 147 11.97 10.88 17.45
C VAL A 147 13.16 11.74 17.01
N THR A 148 13.85 11.40 15.91
CA THR A 148 15.04 12.13 15.44
C THR A 148 14.82 12.85 14.11
N ALA A 149 13.63 13.42 13.90
CA ALA A 149 13.47 14.50 12.93
C ALA A 149 13.31 15.79 13.74
N ALA A 150 14.45 16.35 14.17
CA ALA A 150 14.48 17.74 14.61
C ALA A 150 13.98 18.61 13.44
N PRO A 151 13.09 19.59 13.67
CA PRO A 151 12.73 20.53 12.62
C PRO A 151 13.99 21.29 12.21
N THR A 152 14.46 21.04 10.98
CA THR A 152 15.42 21.94 10.32
C THR A 152 14.71 23.28 10.15
N GLU A 153 15.06 24.26 10.99
CA GLU A 153 14.67 25.64 10.80
C GLU A 153 15.10 26.09 9.40
N ALA A 154 14.13 26.57 8.62
CA ALA A 154 14.38 27.17 7.32
C ALA A 154 15.13 28.49 7.51
N PRO A 155 16.17 28.79 6.71
CA PRO A 155 16.84 30.08 6.78
C PRO A 155 15.88 31.19 6.35
N THR A 156 15.67 32.16 7.26
CA THR A 156 14.97 33.42 7.01
C THR A 156 15.65 34.15 5.86
N ALA A 157 14.91 34.36 4.77
CA ALA A 157 15.36 35.19 3.65
C ALA A 157 15.41 36.66 4.10
N ALA A 158 16.59 37.27 3.98
CA ALA A 158 16.79 38.70 4.20
C ALA A 158 16.07 39.50 3.09
N ALA A 159 15.22 40.42 3.51
CA ALA A 159 14.57 41.39 2.64
C ALA A 159 15.57 42.46 2.23
N THR A 160 15.87 42.56 0.93
CA THR A 160 16.64 43.66 0.35
C THR A 160 15.72 44.86 0.12
N THR A 161 16.04 45.99 0.75
CA THR A 161 15.36 47.27 0.55
C THR A 161 16.03 48.01 -0.60
N GLU A 162 15.30 48.24 -1.70
CA GLU A 162 15.70 49.19 -2.74
C GLU A 162 15.27 50.61 -2.35
N ILE A 163 16.23 51.54 -2.36
CA ILE A 163 16.02 52.98 -2.17
C ILE A 163 15.94 53.60 -3.58
N ALA A 164 14.78 54.17 -3.91
CA ALA A 164 14.59 54.98 -5.10
C ALA A 164 15.03 56.42 -4.79
N THR A 165 16.06 56.90 -5.50
CA THR A 165 16.49 58.30 -5.50
C THR A 165 15.93 58.96 -6.75
N ASP A 166 14.90 59.79 -6.58
CA ASP A 166 14.40 60.69 -7.61
C ASP A 166 15.04 62.08 -7.42
N ALA A 167 15.59 62.63 -8.51
CA ALA A 167 16.25 63.92 -8.57
C ALA A 167 15.25 65.02 -8.96
N PRO A 168 15.32 66.22 -8.38
CA PRO A 168 14.57 67.37 -8.88
C PRO A 168 15.28 68.06 -10.06
N THR A 169 14.41 68.59 -10.92
CA THR A 169 14.58 69.44 -12.12
C THR A 169 15.67 70.49 -12.10
#